data_AF-A0A1F6PQ14-F1
#
_entry.id   AF-A0A1F6PQ14-F1
#
_cell.length_a   1.000
_cell.length_b   1.000
_cell.length_c   1.000
_cell.angle_alpha   90.00
_cell.angle_beta   90.00
_cell.angle_gamma   90.00
#
_symmetry.space_group_name_H-M   'P 1'
#
loop_
_entity.id
_entity.type
_entity.pdbx_description
1 polymer ?
#
loop_
_entity_poly.entity_id
_entity_poly.type
_entity_poly.pdbx_seq_one_letter_code
_entity_poly.pdbx_strand_id
1 'polypeptide(L)'
;MKPFKPFIIILGLLVLIFSGISAPVTANPAENPKQDEISKKYGFTIEEEKEIGFQSSIALIKRYGQYKNKDVTKYVTGIGEAIARKISKRPEIKYRFIVLDTDDVNAFAAPGGFIFITKGLLEILYNEAELVAVLGHEIAHVENGNGIEAISNDPEIKEKIQAIKQTVTLKEGLNQNFEDLFDNELSKTSKKPLPIVNFDNIKSLNDIKVNQNK
;
A
#
# COMPACT_ATOMS: atom_id res chain seq x y z
N MET A 1 -57.19 -39.66 19.51
CA MET A 1 -56.01 -38.83 19.16
C MET A 1 -54.80 -39.76 19.07
N LYS A 2 -53.87 -39.43 18.15
CA LYS A 2 -53.02 -40.34 17.34
C LYS A 2 -52.09 -41.29 18.12
N PRO A 3 -51.84 -42.53 17.62
CA PRO A 3 -50.71 -43.33 18.07
C PRO A 3 -49.39 -42.84 17.43
N PHE A 4 -48.38 -42.70 18.28
CA PHE A 4 -46.99 -42.37 17.95
C PHE A 4 -46.38 -43.45 17.04
N LYS A 5 -45.72 -43.04 15.95
CA LYS A 5 -44.91 -43.93 15.11
C LYS A 5 -43.50 -44.08 15.73
N PRO A 6 -42.91 -45.29 15.76
CA PRO A 6 -41.53 -45.47 16.22
C PRO A 6 -40.54 -45.04 15.13
N PHE A 7 -39.52 -44.29 15.51
CA PHE A 7 -38.38 -43.97 14.66
C PHE A 7 -37.24 -44.93 15.03
N ILE A 8 -37.00 -45.93 14.16
CA ILE A 8 -35.85 -46.85 14.26
C ILE A 8 -34.84 -46.48 13.17
N ILE A 9 -33.68 -45.99 13.65
CA ILE A 9 -32.28 -46.33 13.30
C ILE A 9 -31.98 -46.61 11.82
N ILE A 10 -31.07 -45.82 11.20
CA ILE A 10 -29.93 -46.35 10.42
C ILE A 10 -28.71 -45.43 10.61
N LEU A 11 -27.75 -45.92 11.40
CA LEU A 11 -26.33 -45.58 11.36
C LEU A 11 -25.72 -46.34 10.16
N GLY A 12 -25.10 -45.64 9.20
CA GLY A 12 -24.57 -46.29 7.99
C GLY A 12 -23.73 -45.40 7.07
N LEU A 13 -22.46 -45.25 7.44
CA LEU A 13 -21.25 -45.28 6.61
C LEU A 13 -21.35 -45.02 5.08
N LEU A 14 -20.66 -43.99 4.57
CA LEU A 14 -19.84 -44.11 3.34
C LEU A 14 -18.83 -42.94 3.23
N VAL A 15 -17.60 -43.19 3.67
CA VAL A 15 -16.44 -42.35 3.31
C VAL A 15 -16.08 -42.70 1.87
N LEU A 16 -16.45 -41.84 0.92
CA LEU A 16 -15.92 -41.88 -0.43
C LEU A 16 -14.57 -41.15 -0.43
N ILE A 17 -13.51 -41.95 -0.48
CA ILE A 17 -12.16 -41.53 -0.82
C ILE A 17 -12.20 -41.09 -2.29
N PHE A 18 -12.42 -39.81 -2.53
CA PHE A 18 -12.12 -39.22 -3.83
C PHE A 18 -10.62 -38.94 -3.85
N SER A 19 -9.86 -39.90 -4.37
CA SER A 19 -8.52 -39.68 -4.90
C SER A 19 -8.63 -38.77 -6.12
N GLY A 20 -8.88 -37.48 -5.87
CA GLY A 20 -8.73 -36.43 -6.86
C GLY A 20 -7.25 -36.14 -6.99
N ILE A 21 -6.65 -36.58 -8.10
CA ILE A 21 -5.39 -36.06 -8.60
C ILE A 21 -5.56 -34.55 -8.66
N SER A 22 -5.00 -33.82 -7.67
CA SER A 22 -4.77 -32.40 -7.86
C SER A 22 -3.65 -32.33 -8.86
N ALA A 23 -4.01 -32.09 -10.13
CA ALA A 23 -3.05 -31.60 -11.11
C ALA A 23 -2.28 -30.47 -10.45
N PRO A 24 -0.96 -30.33 -10.68
CA PRO A 24 -0.28 -29.14 -10.24
C PRO A 24 -1.03 -27.99 -10.90
N VAL A 25 -1.65 -27.13 -10.09
CA VAL A 25 -2.03 -25.79 -10.54
C VAL A 25 -0.70 -25.20 -10.97
N THR A 26 -0.44 -25.28 -12.27
CA THR A 26 0.57 -24.46 -12.91
C THR A 26 -0.02 -23.07 -12.79
N ALA A 27 0.33 -22.39 -11.70
CA ALA A 27 0.02 -20.98 -11.54
C ALA A 27 0.66 -20.30 -12.75
N ASN A 28 -0.18 -19.95 -13.72
CA ASN A 28 0.24 -19.10 -14.81
C ASN A 28 0.68 -17.78 -14.13
N PRO A 29 1.89 -17.24 -14.41
CA PRO A 29 2.41 -16.05 -13.72
C PRO A 29 1.58 -14.76 -13.86
N ALA A 30 0.38 -14.83 -14.46
CA ALA A 30 -0.43 -13.71 -14.91
C ALA A 30 -1.80 -13.58 -14.20
N GLU A 31 -2.20 -14.52 -13.33
CA GLU A 31 -3.52 -14.47 -12.68
C GLU A 31 -3.36 -14.07 -11.20
N ASN A 32 -3.51 -12.78 -10.89
CA ASN A 32 -3.70 -12.33 -9.51
C ASN A 32 -5.20 -12.08 -9.28
N PRO A 33 -5.91 -12.99 -8.57
CA PRO A 33 -7.35 -12.89 -8.41
C PRO A 33 -7.79 -11.59 -7.73
N LYS A 34 -6.95 -11.00 -6.86
CA LYS A 34 -7.30 -9.74 -6.18
C LYS A 34 -7.17 -8.53 -7.10
N GLN A 35 -6.11 -8.46 -7.91
CA GLN A 35 -5.99 -7.43 -8.94
C GLN A 35 -7.13 -7.53 -9.95
N ASP A 36 -7.45 -8.75 -10.38
CA ASP A 36 -8.47 -8.99 -11.39
C ASP A 36 -9.85 -8.58 -10.87
N GLU A 37 -10.15 -8.83 -9.60
CA GLU A 37 -11.37 -8.36 -8.94
C GLU A 37 -11.47 -6.82 -8.95
N ILE A 38 -10.41 -6.13 -8.50
CA ILE A 38 -10.36 -4.65 -8.47
C ILE A 38 -10.51 -4.10 -9.89
N SER A 39 -9.76 -4.65 -10.84
CA SER A 39 -9.76 -4.22 -12.24
C SER A 39 -11.15 -4.38 -12.88
N LYS A 40 -11.79 -5.54 -12.67
CA LYS A 40 -13.14 -5.82 -13.19
C LYS A 40 -14.18 -4.93 -12.52
N LYS A 41 -14.07 -4.69 -11.20
CA LYS A 41 -15.04 -3.91 -10.44
C LYS A 41 -15.04 -2.43 -10.83
N TYR A 42 -13.87 -1.83 -10.97
CA TYR A 42 -13.74 -0.38 -11.20
C TYR A 42 -13.38 -0.01 -12.65
N GLY A 43 -13.05 -0.99 -13.48
CA GLY A 43 -12.76 -0.79 -14.90
C GLY A 43 -11.41 -0.13 -15.15
N PHE A 44 -10.40 -0.36 -14.30
CA PHE A 44 -9.04 0.15 -14.48
C PHE A 44 -8.03 -0.99 -14.58
N THR A 45 -7.02 -0.86 -15.45
CA THR A 45 -5.90 -1.82 -15.47
C THR A 45 -4.89 -1.52 -14.36
N ILE A 46 -3.99 -2.46 -14.09
CA ILE A 46 -2.90 -2.24 -13.13
C ILE A 46 -1.94 -1.14 -13.58
N GLU A 47 -1.72 -1.00 -14.89
CA GLU A 47 -0.88 0.07 -15.46
C GLU A 47 -1.54 1.43 -15.25
N GLU A 48 -2.85 1.54 -15.48
CA GLU A 48 -3.61 2.77 -15.23
C GLU A 48 -3.58 3.13 -13.73
N GLU A 49 -3.76 2.14 -12.86
CA GLU A 49 -3.67 2.34 -11.41
C GLU A 49 -2.29 2.86 -10.97
N LYS A 50 -1.21 2.30 -11.52
CA LYS A 50 0.17 2.75 -11.24
C LYS A 50 0.41 4.17 -11.73
N GLU A 51 -0.08 4.52 -12.91
CA GLU A 51 0.06 5.86 -13.49
C GLU A 51 -0.68 6.91 -12.67
N ILE A 52 -1.92 6.63 -12.25
CA ILE A 52 -2.70 7.50 -11.37
C ILE A 52 -1.94 7.76 -10.07
N GLY A 53 -1.39 6.71 -9.47
CA GLY A 53 -0.55 6.80 -8.27
C GLY A 53 0.67 7.70 -8.47
N PHE A 54 1.36 7.52 -9.59
CA PHE A 54 2.53 8.29 -9.95
C PHE A 54 2.20 9.78 -10.11
N GLN A 55 1.19 10.14 -10.90
CA GLN A 55 0.77 11.53 -11.07
C GLN A 55 0.36 12.18 -9.74
N SER A 56 -0.34 11.41 -8.89
CA SER A 56 -0.68 11.84 -7.53
C SER A 56 0.58 12.15 -6.71
N SER A 57 1.62 11.30 -6.81
CA SER A 57 2.88 11.50 -6.12
C SER A 57 3.59 12.79 -6.54
N ILE A 58 3.64 13.09 -7.83
CA ILE A 58 4.24 14.31 -8.36
C ILE A 58 3.49 15.54 -7.84
N ALA A 59 2.15 15.51 -7.85
CA ALA A 59 1.33 16.61 -7.35
C ALA A 59 1.57 16.86 -5.84
N LEU A 60 1.67 15.80 -5.05
CA LEU A 60 1.88 15.88 -3.60
C LEU A 60 3.28 16.36 -3.25
N ILE A 61 4.31 15.85 -3.92
CA ILE A 61 5.70 16.30 -3.75
C ILE A 61 5.85 17.77 -4.17
N LYS A 62 5.21 18.18 -5.27
CA LYS A 62 5.23 19.59 -5.69
C LYS A 62 4.55 20.51 -4.69
N ARG A 63 3.48 20.03 -4.03
CA ARG A 63 2.70 20.81 -3.06
C ARG A 63 3.40 20.91 -1.71
N TYR A 64 3.88 19.80 -1.17
CA TYR A 64 4.36 19.70 0.21
C TYR A 64 5.88 19.57 0.32
N GLY A 65 6.58 19.30 -0.78
CA GLY A 65 7.99 18.92 -0.74
C GLY A 65 8.20 17.51 -0.19
N GLN A 66 9.38 16.95 -0.46
CA GLN A 66 9.83 15.71 0.16
C GLN A 66 10.74 16.05 1.34
N TYR A 67 10.51 15.38 2.47
CA TYR A 67 11.37 15.51 3.64
C TYR A 67 12.74 14.87 3.37
N LYS A 68 13.80 15.65 3.56
CA LYS A 68 15.15 15.31 3.05
C LYS A 68 15.97 14.42 3.98
N ASN A 69 15.48 14.11 5.17
CA ASN A 69 16.21 13.26 6.10
C ASN A 69 16.22 11.80 5.61
N LYS A 70 17.40 11.34 5.19
CA LYS A 70 17.60 10.00 4.63
C LYS A 70 17.39 8.90 5.65
N ASP A 71 17.77 9.12 6.91
CA ASP A 71 17.63 8.11 7.96
C ASP A 71 16.16 7.88 8.32
N VAL A 72 15.39 8.97 8.46
CA VAL A 72 13.94 8.91 8.67
C VAL A 72 13.25 8.24 7.48
N THR A 73 13.58 8.65 6.26
CA THR A 73 13.00 8.06 5.04
C THR A 73 13.30 6.56 4.95
N LYS A 74 14.55 6.17 5.22
CA LYS A 74 14.97 4.76 5.22
C LYS A 74 14.26 3.95 6.29
N TYR A 75 14.08 4.52 7.48
CA TYR A 75 13.39 3.87 8.59
C TYR A 75 11.91 3.62 8.28
N VAL A 76 11.18 4.65 7.86
CA VAL A 76 9.77 4.55 7.46
C VAL A 76 9.60 3.56 6.32
N THR A 77 10.47 3.62 5.30
CA THR A 77 10.46 2.68 4.17
C THR A 77 10.69 1.25 4.65
N GLY A 78 11.68 1.00 5.51
CA GLY A 78 11.98 -0.33 6.01
C GLY A 78 10.82 -0.96 6.78
N ILE A 79 10.15 -0.19 7.64
CA ILE A 79 8.95 -0.65 8.37
C ILE A 79 7.80 -0.90 7.40
N GLY A 80 7.51 0.08 6.53
CA GLY A 80 6.42 0.00 5.57
C GLY A 80 6.54 -1.21 4.65
N GLU A 81 7.72 -1.46 4.08
CA GLU A 81 7.98 -2.62 3.25
C GLU A 81 7.86 -3.93 4.03
N ALA A 82 8.29 -3.97 5.29
CA ALA A 82 8.14 -5.14 6.14
C ALA A 82 6.66 -5.48 6.41
N ILE A 83 5.82 -4.46 6.59
CA ILE A 83 4.37 -4.64 6.72
C ILE A 83 3.78 -5.11 5.39
N ALA A 84 4.07 -4.41 4.30
CA ALA A 84 3.54 -4.72 2.97
C ALA A 84 3.84 -6.17 2.54
N ARG A 85 5.06 -6.66 2.78
CA ARG A 85 5.43 -8.07 2.51
C ARG A 85 4.60 -9.09 3.28
N LYS A 86 4.05 -8.73 4.45
CA LYS A 86 3.26 -9.63 5.28
C LYS A 86 1.77 -9.60 4.96
N ILE A 87 1.24 -8.42 4.64
CA ILE A 87 -0.22 -8.22 4.54
C ILE A 87 -0.73 -8.10 3.11
N SER A 88 0.11 -7.68 2.17
CA SER A 88 -0.34 -7.46 0.80
C SER A 88 -0.42 -8.75 0.01
N LYS A 89 -1.54 -8.93 -0.71
CA LYS A 89 -1.79 -10.06 -1.63
C LYS A 89 -1.74 -9.60 -3.08
N ARG A 90 -1.09 -8.45 -3.33
CA ARG A 90 -0.96 -7.79 -4.64
C ARG A 90 0.51 -7.75 -5.08
N PRO A 91 1.11 -8.88 -5.52
CA PRO A 91 2.52 -8.97 -5.88
C PRO A 91 2.96 -8.03 -7.02
N GLU A 92 2.03 -7.59 -7.85
CA GLU A 92 2.21 -6.61 -8.92
C GLU A 92 2.38 -5.17 -8.42
N ILE A 93 2.03 -4.90 -7.15
CA ILE A 93 2.16 -3.59 -6.51
C ILE A 93 3.51 -3.49 -5.79
N LYS A 94 4.36 -2.61 -6.29
CA LYS A 94 5.56 -2.16 -5.56
C LYS A 94 5.17 -0.99 -4.67
N TYR A 95 5.26 -1.21 -3.35
CA TYR A 95 5.01 -0.15 -2.38
C TYR A 95 6.18 0.84 -2.33
N ARG A 96 5.86 2.13 -2.27
CA ARG A 96 6.81 3.24 -2.14
C ARG A 96 6.35 4.13 -1.00
N PHE A 97 7.25 4.41 -0.07
CA PHE A 97 6.96 5.20 1.13
C PHE A 97 7.65 6.56 1.02
N ILE A 98 6.88 7.63 1.15
CA ILE A 98 7.35 9.00 0.93
C ILE A 98 7.03 9.83 2.15
N VAL A 99 8.06 10.45 2.73
CA VAL A 99 7.87 11.42 3.80
C VAL A 99 7.75 12.81 3.20
N LEU A 100 6.64 13.50 3.48
CA LEU A 100 6.38 14.85 2.97
C LEU A 100 6.81 15.91 3.97
N ASP A 101 7.40 17.00 3.47
CA ASP A 101 7.96 18.09 4.29
C ASP A 101 6.90 19.13 4.67
N THR A 102 5.90 18.68 5.40
CA THR A 102 4.84 19.54 5.96
C THR A 102 4.61 19.21 7.44
N ASP A 103 4.21 20.24 8.19
CA ASP A 103 3.84 20.12 9.61
C ASP A 103 2.38 19.68 9.79
N ASP A 104 1.63 19.54 8.68
CA ASP A 104 0.31 18.92 8.71
C ASP A 104 0.40 17.52 9.32
N VAL A 105 -0.60 17.12 10.10
CA VAL A 105 -0.70 15.79 10.71
C VAL A 105 -1.55 14.91 9.81
N ASN A 106 -0.91 14.20 8.88
CA ASN A 106 -1.63 13.34 7.93
C ASN A 106 -0.81 12.15 7.39
N ALA A 107 -1.52 11.14 6.88
CA ALA A 107 -1.01 10.06 6.05
C ALA A 107 -2.04 9.73 4.97
N PHE A 108 -1.59 9.25 3.82
CA PHE A 108 -2.49 8.89 2.73
C PHE A 108 -1.89 7.84 1.80
N ALA A 109 -2.77 7.00 1.25
CA ALA A 109 -2.48 6.08 0.18
C ALA A 109 -2.97 6.61 -1.17
N ALA A 110 -2.09 6.63 -2.16
CA ALA A 110 -2.50 6.76 -3.56
C ALA A 110 -2.46 5.38 -4.25
N PRO A 111 -3.24 5.21 -5.33
CA PRO A 111 -3.28 3.96 -6.09
C PRO A 111 -1.88 3.50 -6.54
N GLY A 112 -1.71 2.22 -6.85
CA GLY A 112 -0.43 1.74 -7.40
C GLY A 112 0.72 1.59 -6.38
N GLY A 113 0.42 1.68 -5.08
CA GLY A 113 1.39 1.40 -4.01
C GLY A 113 2.10 2.61 -3.40
N PHE A 114 1.64 3.83 -3.66
CA PHE A 114 2.27 5.02 -3.08
C PHE A 114 1.66 5.32 -1.71
N ILE A 115 2.48 5.30 -0.68
CA ILE A 115 2.11 5.61 0.69
C ILE A 115 2.86 6.87 1.11
N PHE A 116 2.14 7.85 1.64
CA PHE A 116 2.70 9.10 2.09
C PHE A 116 2.45 9.28 3.57
N ILE A 117 3.45 9.80 4.26
CA ILE A 117 3.34 10.23 5.64
C ILE A 117 3.96 11.60 5.78
N THR A 118 3.33 12.47 6.56
CA THR A 118 3.83 13.82 6.80
C THR A 118 4.87 13.83 7.92
N LYS A 119 5.82 14.77 7.85
CA LYS A 119 6.76 15.03 8.95
C LYS A 119 6.00 15.41 10.23
N GLY A 120 4.95 16.24 10.13
CA GLY A 120 4.11 16.62 11.25
C GLY A 120 3.46 15.43 11.96
N LEU A 121 2.96 14.43 11.21
CA LEU A 121 2.47 13.19 11.84
C LEU A 121 3.60 12.43 12.55
N LEU A 122 4.76 12.27 11.93
CA LEU A 122 5.89 11.56 12.54
C LEU A 122 6.36 12.20 13.86
N GLU A 123 6.28 13.52 13.97
CA GLU A 123 6.70 14.27 15.17
C GLU A 123 5.79 14.05 16.38
N ILE A 124 4.54 13.64 16.16
CA ILE A 124 3.56 13.42 17.25
C ILE A 124 3.37 11.95 17.62
N LEU A 125 3.95 11.00 16.86
CA LEU A 125 3.87 9.58 17.19
C LEU A 125 4.68 9.30 18.45
N TYR A 126 4.09 8.58 19.41
CA TYR A 126 4.74 8.29 20.68
C TYR A 126 5.70 7.10 20.58
N ASN A 127 5.44 6.16 19.67
CA ASN A 127 6.21 4.93 19.55
C ASN A 127 6.07 4.30 18.14
N GLU A 128 6.92 3.31 17.87
CA GLU A 128 6.95 2.59 16.58
C GLU A 128 5.64 1.83 16.30
N ALA A 129 4.92 1.36 17.33
CA ALA A 129 3.68 0.62 17.11
C ALA A 129 2.59 1.52 16.49
N GLU A 130 2.55 2.80 16.84
CA GLU A 130 1.65 3.77 16.21
C GLU A 130 2.04 4.03 14.75
N LEU A 131 3.34 4.12 14.45
CA LEU A 131 3.81 4.20 13.06
C LEU A 131 3.38 2.98 12.25
N VAL A 132 3.55 1.78 12.81
CA VAL A 132 3.12 0.52 12.18
C VAL A 132 1.61 0.50 11.96
N ALA A 133 0.82 1.00 12.92
CA ALA A 133 -0.63 1.08 12.79
C ALA A 133 -1.06 2.02 11.65
N VAL A 134 -0.48 3.22 11.58
CA VAL A 134 -0.74 4.18 10.49
C VAL A 134 -0.34 3.59 9.14
N LEU A 135 0.90 3.08 9.00
CA LEU A 135 1.36 2.53 7.73
C LEU A 135 0.55 1.29 7.31
N GLY A 136 0.19 0.43 8.27
CA GLY A 136 -0.67 -0.73 8.01
C GLY A 136 -2.07 -0.33 7.55
N HIS A 137 -2.63 0.74 8.12
CA HIS A 137 -3.91 1.31 7.68
C HIS A 137 -3.84 1.80 6.23
N GLU A 138 -2.82 2.58 5.87
CA GLU A 138 -2.66 3.08 4.51
C GLU A 138 -2.37 1.96 3.49
N ILE A 139 -1.57 0.95 3.87
CA ILE A 139 -1.35 -0.23 3.01
C ILE A 139 -2.67 -0.98 2.78
N ALA A 140 -3.54 -1.09 3.79
CA ALA A 140 -4.85 -1.73 3.63
C ALA A 140 -5.75 -1.01 2.62
N HIS A 141 -5.64 0.32 2.50
CA HIS A 141 -6.35 1.09 1.47
C HIS A 141 -5.87 0.74 0.06
N VAL A 142 -4.56 0.62 -0.15
CA VAL A 142 -4.01 0.16 -1.45
C VAL A 142 -4.42 -1.28 -1.71
N GLU A 143 -4.23 -2.16 -0.72
CA GLU A 143 -4.52 -3.59 -0.82
C GLU A 143 -5.97 -3.87 -1.23
N ASN A 144 -6.92 -3.03 -0.82
CA ASN A 144 -8.34 -3.17 -1.17
C ASN A 144 -8.79 -2.33 -2.37
N GLY A 145 -7.90 -1.54 -2.98
CA GLY A 145 -8.23 -0.72 -4.14
C GLY A 145 -9.08 0.51 -3.81
N ASN A 146 -9.15 0.95 -2.55
CA ASN A 146 -10.01 2.05 -2.11
C ASN A 146 -9.69 3.38 -2.83
N GLY A 147 -8.43 3.61 -3.19
CA GLY A 147 -8.05 4.79 -3.96
C GLY A 147 -8.67 4.80 -5.37
N ILE A 148 -8.70 3.63 -6.03
CA ILE A 148 -9.35 3.47 -7.34
C ILE A 148 -10.86 3.56 -7.21
N GLU A 149 -11.44 3.03 -6.13
CA GLU A 149 -12.86 3.18 -5.83
C GLU A 149 -13.27 4.65 -5.72
N ALA A 150 -12.58 5.44 -4.88
CA ALA A 150 -12.85 6.86 -4.67
C ALA A 150 -12.82 7.63 -6.00
N ILE A 151 -11.81 7.33 -6.81
CA ILE A 151 -11.62 7.87 -8.14
C ILE A 151 -12.75 7.48 -9.10
N SER A 152 -13.17 6.22 -9.10
CA SER A 152 -14.20 5.69 -10.01
C SER A 152 -15.58 6.32 -9.77
N ASN A 153 -15.81 6.76 -8.54
CA ASN A 153 -17.06 7.35 -8.08
C ASN A 153 -17.12 8.87 -8.24
N ASP A 154 -16.00 9.53 -8.58
CA ASP A 154 -15.94 10.96 -8.80
C ASP A 154 -16.08 11.29 -10.31
N PRO A 155 -17.17 11.95 -10.73
CA PRO A 155 -17.42 12.25 -12.14
C PRO A 155 -16.39 13.20 -12.77
N GLU A 156 -15.83 14.15 -12.02
CA GLU A 156 -14.86 15.11 -12.53
C GLU A 156 -13.49 14.46 -12.71
N ILE A 157 -13.12 13.58 -11.77
CA ILE A 157 -11.86 12.83 -11.85
C ILE A 157 -11.93 11.78 -12.97
N LYS A 158 -13.10 11.19 -13.23
CA LYS A 158 -13.29 10.19 -14.29
C LYS A 158 -12.91 10.71 -15.68
N GLU A 159 -13.20 11.98 -15.98
CA GLU A 159 -12.82 12.61 -17.26
C GLU A 159 -11.30 12.79 -17.38
N LYS A 160 -10.65 13.33 -16.33
CA LYS A 160 -9.19 13.51 -16.29
C LYS A 160 -8.45 12.18 -16.45
N ILE A 161 -9.03 11.08 -15.96
CA ILE A 161 -8.42 9.76 -16.06
C ILE A 161 -8.61 9.13 -17.44
N GLN A 162 -9.65 9.48 -18.21
CA GLN A 162 -9.72 9.01 -19.61
C GLN A 162 -8.51 9.47 -20.43
N ALA A 163 -7.98 10.68 -20.16
CA ALA A 163 -6.74 11.15 -20.76
C ALA A 163 -5.53 10.30 -20.33
N ILE A 164 -5.49 9.87 -19.07
CA ILE A 164 -4.47 8.92 -18.56
C ILE A 164 -4.59 7.57 -19.29
N LYS A 165 -5.80 7.02 -19.45
CA LYS A 165 -6.03 5.77 -20.18
C LYS A 165 -5.49 5.82 -21.60
N GLN A 166 -5.73 6.93 -22.31
CA GLN A 166 -5.20 7.15 -23.66
C GLN A 166 -3.66 7.18 -23.64
N THR A 167 -3.06 7.91 -22.70
CA THR A 167 -1.60 8.03 -22.56
C THR A 167 -0.91 6.69 -22.27
N VAL A 168 -1.52 5.86 -21.41
CA VAL A 168 -1.05 4.51 -21.09
C VAL A 168 -1.22 3.57 -22.29
N THR A 169 -2.38 3.62 -22.96
CA THR A 169 -2.68 2.79 -24.15
C THR A 169 -1.70 3.08 -25.29
N LEU A 170 -1.35 4.35 -25.49
CA LEU A 170 -0.37 4.78 -26.51
C LEU A 170 1.08 4.48 -26.11
N LYS A 171 1.34 3.98 -24.89
CA LYS A 171 2.66 3.75 -24.30
C LYS A 171 3.56 4.99 -24.24
N GLU A 172 3.04 6.18 -24.53
CA GLU A 172 3.77 7.44 -24.50
C GLU A 172 4.18 7.82 -23.07
N GLY A 173 3.36 7.44 -22.07
CA GLY A 173 3.72 7.54 -20.66
C GLY A 173 4.63 6.42 -20.18
N LEU A 174 4.52 5.20 -20.75
CA LEU A 174 5.19 3.98 -20.26
C LEU A 174 6.66 3.82 -20.66
N ASN A 175 7.12 4.58 -21.67
CA ASN A 175 8.48 4.45 -22.24
C ASN A 175 9.56 5.25 -21.51
N GLN A 176 9.19 6.03 -20.49
CA GLN A 176 10.16 6.63 -19.57
C GLN A 176 10.17 5.75 -18.33
N ASN A 177 11.34 5.28 -17.90
CA ASN A 177 11.47 4.55 -16.64
C ASN A 177 10.86 5.42 -15.53
N PHE A 178 9.63 5.11 -15.12
CA PHE A 178 8.89 5.93 -14.15
C PHE A 178 9.63 6.08 -12.84
N GLU A 179 10.35 5.03 -12.45
CA GLU A 179 11.21 5.02 -11.28
C GLU A 179 12.36 6.04 -11.45
N ASP A 180 12.98 6.14 -12.65
CA ASP A 180 14.02 7.13 -12.93
C ASP A 180 13.45 8.56 -12.94
N LEU A 181 12.24 8.78 -13.44
CA LEU A 181 11.58 10.10 -13.38
C LEU A 181 11.22 10.50 -11.94
N PHE A 182 10.68 9.56 -11.17
CA PHE A 182 10.33 9.76 -9.77
C PHE A 182 11.59 10.12 -8.97
N ASP A 183 12.63 9.30 -9.05
CA ASP A 183 13.91 9.53 -8.36
C ASP A 183 14.58 10.84 -8.83
N ASN A 184 14.50 11.15 -10.13
CA ASN A 184 14.98 12.43 -10.65
C ASN A 184 14.17 13.62 -10.13
N GLU A 185 12.85 13.52 -10.01
CA GLU A 185 12.03 14.63 -9.50
C GLU A 185 12.24 14.84 -8.00
N LEU A 186 12.37 13.76 -7.22
CA LEU A 186 12.83 13.81 -5.82
C LEU A 186 14.19 14.52 -5.73
N SER A 187 15.12 14.24 -6.65
CA SER A 187 16.44 14.88 -6.67
C SER A 187 16.43 16.37 -7.05
N LYS A 188 15.47 16.83 -7.88
CA LYS A 188 15.41 18.21 -8.41
C LYS A 188 14.85 19.23 -7.41
N THR A 189 14.01 18.83 -6.46
CA THR A 189 13.50 19.69 -5.37
C THR A 189 14.58 20.07 -4.32
N SER A 190 15.85 19.79 -4.64
CA SER A 190 17.09 19.94 -3.87
C SER A 190 17.40 21.33 -3.30
N LYS A 191 16.91 22.46 -3.83
CA LYS A 191 17.28 23.80 -3.33
C LYS A 191 16.25 24.36 -2.34
N LYS A 192 16.33 24.07 -1.03
CA LYS A 192 17.06 24.86 -0.02
C LYS A 192 17.10 24.06 1.30
N PRO A 193 18.19 24.05 2.08
CA PRO A 193 18.20 23.49 3.43
C PRO A 193 17.85 24.56 4.47
N LEU A 194 17.03 24.21 5.46
CA LEU A 194 16.75 24.97 6.68
C LEU A 194 16.89 24.03 7.91
N PRO A 195 17.10 24.56 9.13
CA PRO A 195 18.07 24.02 10.08
C PRO A 195 17.67 22.71 10.76
N ILE A 196 18.71 22.02 11.21
CA ILE A 196 18.77 20.67 11.76
C ILE A 196 17.95 20.56 13.07
N VAL A 197 16.98 19.64 13.09
CA VAL A 197 16.41 19.11 14.35
C VAL A 197 17.44 18.14 14.95
N ASN A 198 17.67 18.28 16.26
CA ASN A 198 18.66 17.49 16.99
C ASN A 198 18.18 16.03 17.15
N PHE A 199 18.96 15.08 16.62
CA PHE A 199 18.67 13.64 16.61
C PHE A 199 19.14 12.88 17.88
N ASP A 200 19.60 13.59 18.92
CA ASP A 200 20.10 12.96 20.15
C ASP A 200 19.08 12.06 20.88
N ASN A 201 17.77 12.20 20.60
CA ASN A 201 16.73 11.37 21.22
C ASN A 201 16.57 9.97 20.61
N ILE A 202 17.13 9.67 19.43
CA ILE A 202 16.96 8.36 18.79
C ILE A 202 18.00 7.33 19.27
N LYS A 203 19.09 7.77 19.91
CA LYS A 203 20.15 6.87 20.40
C LYS A 203 19.91 6.26 21.79
N SER A 204 18.92 6.72 22.56
CA SER A 204 18.76 6.24 23.96
C SER A 204 17.98 4.92 24.13
N LEU A 205 17.45 4.33 23.04
CA LEU A 205 16.67 3.09 23.10
C LEU A 205 17.49 1.81 23.29
N ASN A 206 18.82 1.89 23.36
CA ASN A 206 19.69 0.75 23.68
C ASN A 206 20.11 0.65 25.16
N ASP A 207 19.80 1.63 26.02
CA ASP A 207 20.24 1.64 27.42
C ASP A 207 19.16 1.17 28.44
N ILE A 208 17.94 0.84 28.01
CA ILE A 208 16.89 0.32 28.91
C ILE A 208 16.91 -1.22 29.01
N LYS A 209 18.12 -1.78 29.17
CA LYS A 209 18.33 -3.17 29.62
C LYS A 209 19.45 -3.30 30.65
N VAL A 210 19.54 -2.39 31.62
CA VAL A 210 20.22 -2.70 32.90
C VAL A 210 19.51 -1.95 34.05
N ASN A 211 18.43 -2.52 34.59
CA ASN A 211 18.33 -2.68 36.05
C ASN A 211 17.23 -3.70 36.42
N GLN A 212 17.65 -4.95 36.54
CA GLN A 212 17.04 -5.92 37.44
C GLN A 212 17.35 -5.49 38.88
N ASN A 213 16.37 -5.63 39.78
CA ASN A 213 16.46 -5.53 41.26
C ASN A 213 16.27 -4.13 41.88
N LYS A 214 15.04 -3.86 42.34
CA LYS A 214 14.72 -3.64 43.77
C LYS A 214 13.20 -3.64 43.99
#